data_AF-A0A0N4VLZ2-F1
#
_entry.id   AF-A0A0N4VLZ2-F1
#
_cell.length_a   1.000
_cell.length_b   1.000
_cell.length_c   1.000
_cell.angle_alpha   90.00
_cell.angle_beta   90.00
_cell.angle_gamma   90.00
#
_symmetry.space_group_name_H-M   'P 1'
#
loop_
_entity.id
_entity.type
_entity.pdbx_description
1 polymer ?
#
loop_
_entity_poly.entity_id
_entity_poly.type
_entity_poly.pdbx_seq_one_letter_code
_entity_poly.pdbx_strand_id
1 'polypeptide(L)'
;MGDTLKFQCPSSTEELTLIHRVNATGAKRCTVFDPKESLVGTCLKPHDSVIERLRSSKILPNKHTYKAERTYYFITTSTGHQDGINNTFGGLCRQNGMILEVYIKSRNVPGQAYNCFASKPAANADNFF
;
A
#
# COMPACT_ATOMS: atom_id res chain seq x y z
N MET A 1 -11.03 -3.99 -8.46
CA MET A 1 -10.20 -5.18 -8.77
C MET A 1 -9.92 -5.23 -10.26
N GLY A 2 -8.66 -5.49 -10.64
CA GLY A 2 -8.17 -5.36 -12.03
C GLY A 2 -7.49 -4.02 -12.32
N ASP A 3 -7.54 -3.10 -11.36
CA ASP A 3 -6.91 -1.77 -11.40
C ASP A 3 -5.40 -1.87 -11.21
N THR A 4 -4.70 -0.78 -11.48
CA THR A 4 -3.24 -0.71 -11.46
C THR A 4 -2.81 0.43 -10.55
N LEU A 5 -1.87 0.13 -9.64
CA LEU A 5 -1.14 1.13 -8.87
C LEU A 5 0.15 1.45 -9.61
N LYS A 6 0.42 2.74 -9.83
CA LYS A 6 1.68 3.23 -10.38
C LYS A 6 2.38 4.08 -9.32
N PHE A 7 3.53 3.61 -8.85
CA PHE A 7 4.41 4.39 -8.00
C PHE A 7 5.38 5.15 -8.90
N GLN A 8 5.33 6.48 -8.86
CA GLN A 8 6.27 7.33 -9.59
C GLN A 8 7.51 7.54 -8.74
N CYS A 9 8.68 7.17 -9.25
CA CYS A 9 9.93 7.36 -8.53
C CYS A 9 10.36 8.85 -8.57
N PRO A 10 11.18 9.28 -7.58
CA PRO A 10 11.74 10.63 -7.55
C PRO A 10 12.47 11.00 -8.85
N SER A 11 12.56 12.30 -9.12
CA SER A 11 13.30 12.81 -10.28
C SER A 11 14.79 12.97 -10.01
N SER A 12 15.20 12.98 -8.73
CA SER A 12 16.60 13.05 -8.33
C SER A 12 17.22 11.65 -8.26
N THR A 13 18.55 11.59 -8.40
CA THR A 13 19.34 10.37 -8.15
C THR A 13 19.68 10.15 -6.68
N GLU A 14 19.34 11.12 -5.82
CA GLU A 14 19.74 11.14 -4.41
C GLU A 14 18.72 10.45 -3.50
N GLU A 15 17.49 10.26 -3.98
CA GLU A 15 16.41 9.60 -3.27
C GLU A 15 16.17 8.20 -3.81
N LEU A 16 16.52 7.19 -3.01
CA LEU A 16 16.42 5.78 -3.35
C LEU A 16 15.55 5.03 -2.34
N THR A 17 14.57 4.27 -2.84
CA THR A 17 13.62 3.57 -1.98
C THR A 17 13.23 2.21 -2.52
N LEU A 18 13.04 1.25 -1.62
CA LEU A 18 12.38 -0.03 -1.91
C LEU A 18 10.93 0.02 -1.42
N ILE A 19 10.01 -0.49 -2.24
CA ILE A 19 8.58 -0.53 -1.93
C ILE A 19 8.22 -1.95 -1.52
N HIS A 20 7.68 -2.10 -0.31
CA HIS A 20 7.31 -3.39 0.26
C HIS A 20 5.81 -3.47 0.55
N ARG A 21 5.20 -4.59 0.18
CA ARG A 21 3.84 -4.95 0.60
C ARG A 21 3.90 -5.73 1.91
N VAL A 22 3.33 -5.17 2.97
CA VAL A 22 3.36 -5.72 4.32
C VAL A 22 1.96 -6.01 4.86
N ASN A 23 1.89 -6.73 5.97
CA ASN A 23 0.65 -6.88 6.73
C ASN A 23 0.40 -5.65 7.63
N ALA A 24 -0.78 -5.58 8.26
CA ALA A 24 -1.16 -4.46 9.12
C ALA A 24 -0.15 -4.21 10.27
N THR A 25 0.39 -5.28 10.86
CA THR A 25 1.42 -5.19 11.90
C THR A 25 2.71 -4.56 11.39
N GLY A 26 3.17 -4.96 10.20
CA GLY A 26 4.36 -4.41 9.55
C GLY A 26 4.19 -2.93 9.19
N ALA A 27 3.00 -2.55 8.71
CA ALA A 27 2.69 -1.15 8.44
C ALA A 27 2.71 -0.31 9.72
N LYS A 28 2.00 -0.74 10.76
CA LYS A 28 1.93 -0.04 12.06
C LYS A 28 3.28 0.09 12.74
N ARG A 29 4.14 -0.94 12.62
CA ARG A 29 5.46 -0.96 13.26
C ARG A 29 6.56 -0.36 12.39
N CYS A 30 6.27 -0.05 11.12
CA CYS A 30 7.25 0.23 10.09
C CYS A 30 8.34 -0.85 10.05
N THR A 31 7.93 -2.09 9.78
CA THR A 31 8.82 -3.25 9.79
C THR A 31 8.53 -4.16 8.59
N VAL A 32 9.58 -4.50 7.87
CA VAL A 32 9.56 -5.48 6.78
C VAL A 32 10.12 -6.80 7.31
N PHE A 33 9.23 -7.79 7.53
CA PHE A 33 9.62 -9.09 8.09
C PHE A 33 10.30 -10.00 7.05
N ASP A 34 9.81 -9.98 5.80
CA ASP A 34 10.32 -10.81 4.70
C ASP A 34 10.68 -9.94 3.49
N PRO A 35 11.89 -9.34 3.43
CA PRO A 35 12.23 -8.35 2.40
C PRO A 35 12.13 -8.89 0.97
N LYS A 36 12.49 -10.15 0.73
CA LYS A 36 12.43 -10.78 -0.59
C LYS A 36 10.99 -11.02 -1.06
N GLU A 37 10.16 -11.59 -0.20
CA GLU A 37 8.77 -11.95 -0.52
C GLU A 37 7.82 -10.75 -0.53
N SER A 38 8.18 -9.66 0.16
CA SER A 38 7.37 -8.44 0.23
C SER A 38 7.72 -7.40 -0.84
N LEU A 39 8.82 -7.58 -1.58
CA LEU A 39 9.29 -6.57 -2.53
C LEU A 39 8.32 -6.41 -3.70
N VAL A 40 7.79 -5.20 -3.86
CA VAL A 40 6.90 -4.81 -4.96
C VAL A 40 7.71 -4.25 -6.11
N GLY A 41 8.69 -3.42 -5.79
CA GLY A 41 9.61 -2.83 -6.76
C GLY A 41 10.57 -1.87 -6.10
N THR A 42 11.41 -1.26 -6.94
CA THR A 42 12.52 -0.42 -6.50
C THR A 42 12.51 0.90 -7.26
N CYS A 43 12.81 1.98 -6.55
CA CYS A 43 13.11 3.28 -7.12
C CYS A 43 14.61 3.52 -6.94
N LEU A 44 15.39 3.01 -7.89
CA LEU A 44 16.86 3.17 -7.92
C LEU A 44 17.34 4.14 -8.99
N LYS A 45 16.44 4.54 -9.89
CA LYS A 45 16.72 5.39 -11.03
C LYS A 45 15.73 6.55 -11.05
N PRO A 46 16.20 7.75 -11.41
CA PRO A 46 15.33 8.91 -11.52
C PRO A 46 14.29 8.70 -12.62
N HIS A 47 13.10 9.27 -12.43
CA HIS A 47 11.98 9.22 -13.38
C HIS A 47 11.40 7.83 -13.69
N ASP A 48 11.88 6.78 -13.03
CA ASP A 48 11.35 5.43 -13.20
C ASP A 48 9.94 5.29 -12.58
N SER A 49 9.27 4.17 -12.83
CA SER A 49 8.00 3.87 -12.18
C SER A 49 7.82 2.38 -11.91
N VAL A 50 7.25 2.08 -10.75
CA VAL A 50 6.88 0.72 -10.37
C VAL A 50 5.39 0.53 -10.61
N ILE A 51 5.04 -0.48 -11.41
CA ILE A 51 3.66 -0.80 -11.76
C ILE A 51 3.24 -2.08 -11.04
N GLU A 52 2.21 -1.98 -10.20
CA GLU A 52 1.64 -3.10 -9.48
C GLU A 52 0.16 -3.29 -9.84
N ARG A 53 -0.16 -4.46 -10.40
CA ARG A 53 -1.51 -4.76 -10.88
C ARG A 53 -2.29 -5.57 -9.85
N LEU A 54 -3.47 -5.07 -9.47
CA LEU A 54 -4.31 -5.65 -8.42
C LEU A 54 -5.13 -6.82 -8.95
N ARG A 55 -4.47 -7.98 -9.09
CA ARG A 55 -5.03 -9.23 -9.62
C ARG A 55 -5.05 -10.37 -8.59
N SER A 56 -5.99 -11.29 -8.76
CA SER A 56 -6.15 -12.47 -7.90
C SER A 56 -5.25 -13.65 -8.27
N SER A 57 -4.78 -13.72 -9.53
CA SER A 57 -3.95 -14.81 -10.05
C SER A 57 -2.46 -14.43 -10.16
N LYS A 58 -1.57 -15.37 -9.83
CA LYS A 58 -0.13 -15.23 -10.07
C LYS A 58 0.18 -15.58 -11.53
N ILE A 59 0.59 -14.59 -12.32
CA ILE A 59 1.09 -14.81 -13.69
C ILE A 59 2.59 -15.06 -13.70
N LEU A 60 3.32 -14.58 -12.68
CA LEU A 60 4.77 -14.75 -12.55
C LEU A 60 5.11 -15.21 -11.13
N PRO A 61 6.20 -15.98 -10.94
CA PRO A 61 6.78 -16.22 -9.63
C PRO A 61 7.10 -14.88 -8.97
N ASN A 62 6.93 -14.80 -7.65
CA ASN A 62 7.16 -13.61 -6.82
C ASN A 62 6.23 -12.42 -7.08
N LYS A 63 5.23 -12.53 -7.96
CA LYS A 63 4.17 -11.51 -8.04
C LYS A 63 3.13 -11.70 -6.95
N HIS A 64 2.76 -10.58 -6.34
CA HIS A 64 1.72 -10.55 -5.33
C HIS A 64 0.35 -10.83 -5.93
N THR A 65 -0.52 -11.44 -5.11
CA THR A 65 -1.93 -11.60 -5.40
C THR A 65 -2.78 -10.86 -4.39
N TYR A 66 -3.96 -10.49 -4.86
CA TYR A 66 -4.90 -9.64 -4.17
C TYR A 66 -6.28 -10.28 -4.16
N LYS A 67 -6.97 -10.15 -3.02
CA LYS A 67 -8.34 -10.63 -2.85
C LYS A 67 -9.25 -9.43 -2.60
N ALA A 68 -10.49 -9.53 -3.08
CA ALA A 68 -11.52 -8.56 -2.79
C ALA A 68 -11.86 -8.50 -1.30
N GLU A 69 -12.41 -7.37 -0.88
CA GLU A 69 -12.77 -6.99 0.48
C GLU A 69 -11.61 -7.16 1.49
N ARG A 70 -10.38 -6.89 1.05
CA ARG A 70 -9.18 -6.91 1.89
C ARG A 70 -8.37 -5.64 1.77
N THR A 71 -7.77 -5.25 2.89
CA THR A 71 -6.79 -4.16 2.98
C THR A 71 -5.37 -4.68 2.80
N TYR A 72 -4.59 -3.95 2.01
CA TYR A 72 -3.17 -4.17 1.78
C TYR A 72 -2.40 -2.91 2.12
N TYR A 73 -1.16 -3.06 2.58
CA TYR A 73 -0.34 -1.94 3.01
C TYR A 73 0.97 -1.96 2.23
N PHE A 74 1.36 -0.80 1.72
CA PHE A 74 2.62 -0.58 1.04
C PHE A 74 3.43 0.43 1.83
N ILE A 75 4.67 0.08 2.17
CA ILE A 75 5.57 0.94 2.93
C ILE A 75 6.94 0.98 2.29
N THR A 76 7.75 1.95 2.71
CA THR A 76 9.19 1.90 2.53
C THR A 76 9.89 2.11 3.86
N THR A 77 10.80 1.21 4.21
CA THR A 77 11.68 1.35 5.38
C THR A 77 13.08 1.83 5.00
N SER A 78 13.31 2.09 3.70
CA SER A 78 14.50 2.78 3.22
C SER A 78 14.60 4.17 3.85
N THR A 79 15.81 4.68 4.02
CA THR A 79 16.05 6.03 4.55
C THR A 79 16.02 7.13 3.48
N GLY A 80 15.93 6.73 2.20
CA GLY A 80 16.06 7.64 1.06
C GLY A 80 17.47 7.71 0.50
N HIS A 81 18.48 7.14 1.17
CA HIS A 81 19.87 7.16 0.70
C HIS A 81 20.42 5.75 0.46
N GLN A 82 21.52 5.67 -0.31
CA GLN A 82 22.12 4.41 -0.74
C GLN A 82 22.54 3.51 0.43
N ASP A 83 23.05 4.08 1.52
CA ASP A 83 23.50 3.38 2.71
C ASP A 83 22.35 2.74 3.52
N GLY A 84 21.18 3.40 3.54
CA GLY A 84 19.99 2.90 4.22
C GLY A 84 18.94 2.31 3.30
N ILE A 85 19.28 1.96 2.05
CA ILE A 85 18.30 1.50 1.07
C ILE A 85 17.65 0.16 1.45
N ASN A 86 18.44 -0.76 2.00
CA ASN A 86 18.01 -2.10 2.41
C ASN A 86 17.52 -2.14 3.87
N ASN A 87 17.32 -0.98 4.50
CA ASN A 87 16.85 -0.93 5.87
C ASN A 87 15.45 -1.54 5.99
N THR A 88 15.23 -2.39 6.99
CA THR A 88 13.99 -3.17 7.16
C THR A 88 13.11 -2.65 8.30
N PHE A 89 13.55 -1.61 9.01
CA PHE A 89 12.84 -1.07 10.18
C PHE A 89 12.89 0.47 10.23
N GLY A 90 11.74 1.10 10.48
CA GLY A 90 11.64 2.55 10.59
C GLY A 90 11.78 3.23 9.23
N GLY A 91 12.89 3.94 9.03
CA GLY A 91 13.15 4.73 7.82
C GLY A 91 12.06 5.74 7.52
N LEU A 92 11.85 6.00 6.23
CA LEU A 92 10.84 6.95 5.74
C LEU A 92 9.40 6.57 6.12
N CYS A 93 9.10 5.28 6.35
CA CYS A 93 7.80 4.88 6.91
C CYS A 93 7.55 5.56 8.27
N ARG A 94 8.54 5.59 9.16
CA ARG A 94 8.38 6.20 10.49
C ARG A 94 8.61 7.71 10.47
N GLN A 95 9.60 8.17 9.70
CA GLN A 95 10.02 9.57 9.67
C GLN A 95 9.00 10.45 8.94
N ASN A 96 8.48 9.96 7.81
CA ASN A 96 7.65 10.74 6.89
C ASN A 96 6.24 10.16 6.72
N GLY A 97 5.91 9.08 7.44
CA GLY A 97 4.61 8.43 7.32
C GLY A 97 4.37 7.83 5.93
N MET A 98 5.43 7.40 5.22
CA MET A 98 5.32 6.82 3.87
C MET A 98 4.67 5.43 3.91
N ILE A 99 3.36 5.44 4.10
CA ILE A 99 2.48 4.28 4.21
C ILE A 99 1.28 4.52 3.29
N LEU A 100 1.01 3.56 2.41
CA LEU A 100 -0.19 3.54 1.57
C LEU A 100 -1.06 2.36 1.99
N GLU A 101 -2.26 2.66 2.48
CA GLU A 101 -3.32 1.69 2.75
C GLU A 101 -4.26 1.58 1.55
N VAL A 102 -4.46 0.36 1.05
CA VAL A 102 -5.31 0.08 -0.12
C VAL A 102 -6.35 -0.98 0.23
N TYR A 103 -7.60 -0.56 0.32
CA TYR A 103 -8.73 -1.47 0.41
C TYR A 103 -9.21 -1.88 -0.99
N ILE A 104 -9.21 -3.18 -1.28
CA ILE A 104 -9.62 -3.68 -2.60
C ILE A 104 -11.08 -4.05 -2.56
N LYS A 105 -11.92 -3.26 -3.25
CA LYS A 105 -13.31 -3.62 -3.51
C LYS A 105 -13.43 -4.69 -4.58
N SER A 106 -14.40 -5.59 -4.38
CA SER A 106 -14.94 -6.46 -5.42
C SER A 106 -15.36 -5.62 -6.63
N ARG A 107 -15.19 -6.19 -7.83
CA ARG A 107 -15.62 -5.50 -9.06
C ARG A 107 -17.15 -5.57 -9.08
N ASN A 108 -17.82 -4.43 -9.06
CA ASN A 108 -19.27 -4.38 -9.29
C ASN A 108 -19.52 -4.96 -10.68
N VAL A 109 -20.15 -6.13 -10.73
CA VAL A 109 -20.72 -6.65 -11.98
C VAL A 109 -21.94 -5.79 -12.27
N PRO A 110 -22.12 -5.25 -13.49
CA PRO A 110 -23.31 -4.45 -13.83
C PRO A 110 -24.57 -5.26 -13.49
N GLY A 111 -25.38 -4.76 -12.55
CA GLY A 111 -26.56 -5.45 -12.02
C GLY A 111 -26.61 -5.58 -10.49
N GLN A 112 -25.51 -5.37 -9.77
CA GLN A 112 -25.55 -5.22 -8.31
C GLN A 112 -25.72 -3.74 -7.93
N ALA A 113 -26.96 -3.35 -7.65
CA ALA A 113 -27.26 -2.08 -6.99
C ALA A 113 -26.71 -2.13 -5.55
N TYR A 114 -25.67 -1.36 -5.27
CA TYR A 114 -25.27 -1.10 -3.89
C TYR A 114 -26.08 0.10 -3.42
N ASN A 115 -27.00 -0.13 -2.48
CA ASN A 115 -27.59 0.97 -1.73
C ASN A 115 -26.50 1.58 -0.86
N CYS A 116 -25.97 2.72 -1.29
CA CYS A 116 -25.25 3.62 -0.41
C CYS A 116 -26.24 4.21 0.60
N PHE A 117 -26.64 3.41 1.59
CA PHE A 117 -27.25 3.97 2.79
C PHE A 117 -26.14 4.76 3.48
N ALA A 118 -26.17 6.07 3.29
CA ALA A 118 -25.50 6.98 4.21
C ALA A 118 -25.98 6.60 5.61
N SER A 119 -25.09 6.09 6.45
CA SER A 119 -25.38 5.93 7.87
C SER A 119 -25.67 7.32 8.41
N LYS A 120 -26.95 7.61 8.59
CA LYS A 120 -27.43 8.82 9.27
C LYS A 120 -26.72 8.87 10.63
N PRO A 121 -26.09 9.98 11.02
CA PRO A 121 -25.52 10.08 12.36
C PRO A 121 -26.65 9.87 13.39
N ALA A 122 -26.39 9.05 14.39
CA ALA A 122 -27.30 8.86 15.52
C ALA A 122 -27.55 10.23 16.17
N ALA A 123 -28.81 10.66 16.19
CA ALA A 123 -29.19 11.82 16.98
C ALA A 123 -28.97 11.47 18.45
N ASN A 124 -28.04 12.17 19.10
CA ASN A 124 -27.86 12.13 20.54
C ASN A 124 -29.10 12.77 21.17
N ALA A 125 -29.88 11.98 21.90
CA ALA A 125 -30.97 12.49 22.72
C ALA A 125 -30.38 12.94 24.06
N ASP A 126 -29.88 14.17 24.10
CA ASP A 126 -29.61 14.84 25.36
C ASP A 126 -30.95 15.36 25.92
N ASN A 127 -31.41 14.65 26.95
CA ASN A 127 -32.54 15.03 27.79
C ASN A 127 -32.27 16.39 28.45
N PHE A 128 -33.12 17.37 28.17
CA PHE A 128 -33.37 18.51 29.04
C PHE A 128 -34.78 18.35 29.63
N PHE A 129 -34.85 17.98 30.91
CA PHE A 129 -35.84 18.43 31.89
C PHE A 129 -35.20 18.39 33.28
#